data_AF-A0A1Q7QCY4-F1
#
_entry.id   AF-A0A1Q7QCY4-F1
#
_cell.length_a   1.000
_cell.length_b   1.000
_cell.length_c   1.000
_cell.angle_alpha   90.00
_cell.angle_beta   90.00
_cell.angle_gamma   90.00
#
_symmetry.space_group_name_H-M   'P 1'
#
loop_
_entity.id
_entity.type
_entity.pdbx_description
1 polymer ?
#
loop_
_entity_poly.entity_id
_entity_poly.type
_entity_poly.pdbx_seq_one_letter_code
_entity_poly.pdbx_strand_id
1 'polypeptide(L)'
;MKLPPLALVAPSLCPRCDQPAMVLDHSEEARCAHCGLQLHQCGNCRGIAGPFDRYCGFCGHELLRGEQRPIWWRLWLLAALVPLVAALIGGVWWAQTHPVR
;
A
#
# COMPACT_ATOMS: atom_id res chain seq x y z
N MET A 1 3.32 24.47 -25.54
CA MET A 1 2.71 25.21 -24.41
C MET A 1 3.10 24.48 -23.13
N LYS A 2 3.76 25.17 -22.20
CA LYS A 2 4.36 24.60 -20.98
C LYS A 2 3.33 24.73 -19.86
N LEU A 3 2.73 23.63 -19.42
CA LEU A 3 1.69 23.65 -18.39
C LEU A 3 2.30 23.98 -17.01
N PRO A 4 1.59 24.75 -16.16
CA PRO A 4 2.10 25.22 -14.88
C PRO A 4 2.25 24.05 -13.88
N PRO A 5 3.23 24.09 -12.96
CA PRO A 5 3.60 22.99 -12.07
C PRO A 5 2.63 22.77 -10.88
N LEU A 6 1.36 23.18 -11.01
CA LEU A 6 0.33 23.03 -9.97
C LEU A 6 -0.48 21.72 -10.11
N ALA A 7 -0.12 20.85 -11.05
CA ALA A 7 -0.88 19.63 -11.39
C ALA A 7 -0.27 18.33 -10.82
N LEU A 8 0.40 18.36 -9.66
CA LEU A 8 0.84 17.15 -8.95
C LEU A 8 -0.24 16.54 -8.04
N VAL A 9 -1.44 17.11 -8.02
CA VAL A 9 -2.64 16.46 -7.46
C VAL A 9 -3.58 16.22 -8.63
N ALA A 10 -3.56 15.00 -9.18
CA ALA A 10 -4.46 14.64 -10.26
C ALA A 10 -5.91 14.81 -9.77
N PRO A 11 -6.77 15.56 -10.50
CA PRO A 11 -8.19 15.62 -10.21
C PRO A 11 -8.72 14.20 -10.11
N SER A 12 -9.38 13.91 -8.99
CA SER A 12 -9.92 12.61 -8.67
C SER A 12 -11.11 12.31 -9.58
N LEU A 13 -10.91 12.00 -10.86
CA LEU A 13 -11.99 11.63 -11.79
C LEU A 13 -12.07 10.11 -11.87
N CYS A 14 -13.28 9.55 -11.80
CA CYS A 14 -13.49 8.12 -11.97
C CYS A 14 -13.26 7.74 -13.44
N PRO A 15 -12.36 6.78 -13.78
CA PRO A 15 -11.99 6.46 -15.17
C PRO A 15 -13.13 5.86 -16.00
N ARG A 16 -14.27 5.54 -15.39
CA ARG A 16 -15.43 4.92 -16.04
C ARG A 16 -16.59 5.89 -16.29
N CYS A 17 -16.76 6.90 -15.44
CA CYS A 17 -17.90 7.82 -15.52
C CYS A 17 -17.50 9.30 -15.55
N ASP A 18 -16.20 9.60 -15.56
CA ASP A 18 -15.62 10.94 -15.61
C ASP A 18 -16.20 11.93 -14.57
N GLN A 19 -16.77 11.39 -13.49
CA GLN A 19 -17.29 12.17 -12.38
C GLN A 19 -16.23 12.31 -11.29
N PRO A 20 -16.33 13.37 -10.46
CA PRO A 20 -15.47 13.49 -9.31
C PRO A 20 -15.64 12.25 -8.44
N ALA A 21 -14.56 11.52 -8.25
CA ALA A 21 -14.39 10.48 -7.27
C ALA A 21 -14.47 11.13 -5.89
N MET A 22 -15.70 11.35 -5.47
CA MET A 22 -16.07 11.48 -4.09
C MET A 22 -15.79 10.11 -3.49
N VAL A 23 -14.61 9.98 -2.87
CA VAL A 23 -14.19 8.74 -2.22
C VAL A 23 -15.09 8.56 -1.01
N LEU A 24 -15.89 7.49 -1.02
CA LEU A 24 -16.69 7.12 0.13
C LEU A 24 -15.74 6.47 1.17
N ASP A 25 -15.17 7.28 2.06
CA ASP A 25 -14.15 6.95 3.06
C ASP A 25 -14.66 6.07 4.24
N HIS A 26 -15.56 5.11 3.97
CA HIS A 26 -16.20 4.29 5.02
C HIS A 26 -15.80 2.81 5.01
N SER A 27 -14.95 2.39 4.08
CA SER A 27 -14.38 1.05 4.03
C SER A 27 -12.96 1.14 3.49
N GLU A 28 -12.08 0.19 3.83
CA GLU A 28 -10.69 0.06 3.31
C GLU A 28 -10.57 -0.02 1.77
N GLU A 29 -11.66 0.17 1.05
CA GLU A 29 -11.80 0.18 -0.39
C GLU A 29 -12.45 1.49 -0.81
N ALA A 30 -11.66 2.41 -1.38
CA ALA A 30 -12.17 3.61 -2.01
C ALA A 30 -13.06 3.20 -3.20
N ARG A 31 -14.33 3.59 -3.21
CA ARG A 31 -15.26 3.33 -4.33
C ARG A 31 -15.80 4.64 -4.88
N CYS A 32 -16.06 4.67 -6.19
CA CYS A 32 -16.71 5.79 -6.83
C CYS A 32 -18.18 5.87 -6.36
N ALA A 33 -18.61 6.99 -5.77
CA ALA A 33 -19.98 7.17 -5.27
C ALA A 33 -21.08 7.07 -6.35
N HIS A 34 -20.71 7.20 -7.63
CA HIS A 34 -21.67 7.20 -8.74
C HIS A 34 -21.75 5.87 -9.51
N CYS A 35 -20.60 5.31 -9.91
CA CYS A 35 -20.58 4.05 -10.67
C CYS A 35 -20.24 2.81 -9.82
N GLY A 36 -19.94 3.00 -8.53
CA GLY A 36 -19.59 1.91 -7.61
C GLY A 36 -18.25 1.22 -7.91
N LEU A 37 -17.50 1.71 -8.90
CA LEU A 37 -16.21 1.13 -9.27
C LEU A 37 -15.23 1.27 -8.11
N GLN A 38 -14.53 0.18 -7.79
CA GLN A 38 -13.42 0.20 -6.83
C GLN A 38 -12.25 1.00 -7.42
N LEU A 39 -11.75 1.96 -6.67
CA LEU A 39 -10.72 2.90 -7.08
C LEU A 39 -9.46 2.61 -6.25
N HIS A 40 -8.30 2.63 -6.90
CA HIS A 40 -7.03 2.59 -6.21
C HIS A 40 -6.31 3.92 -6.35
N GLN A 41 -5.60 4.32 -5.30
CA GLN A 41 -4.76 5.50 -5.33
C GLN A 41 -3.34 5.14 -5.74
N CYS A 42 -2.79 5.88 -6.71
CA CYS A 42 -1.41 5.70 -7.13
C CYS A 42 -0.46 6.17 -6.03
N GLY A 43 0.46 5.31 -5.59
CA GLY A 43 1.44 5.64 -4.55
C GLY A 43 2.45 6.74 -4.91
N ASN A 44 2.52 7.17 -6.18
CA ASN A 44 3.46 8.21 -6.63
C ASN A 44 2.79 9.57 -6.85
N CYS A 45 1.81 9.65 -7.75
CA CYS A 45 1.11 10.91 -8.05
C CYS A 45 -0.18 11.13 -7.26
N ARG A 46 -0.55 10.19 -6.37
CA ARG A 46 -1.83 10.17 -5.64
C ARG A 46 -3.09 10.25 -6.52
N GLY A 47 -2.93 10.06 -7.83
CA GLY A 47 -4.04 10.01 -8.77
C GLY A 47 -4.84 8.73 -8.65
N ILE A 48 -6.06 8.76 -9.16
CA ILE A 48 -6.98 7.63 -9.13
C ILE A 48 -6.74 6.75 -10.35
N ALA A 49 -6.69 5.44 -10.11
CA ALA A 49 -6.58 4.43 -11.14
C ALA A 49 -7.67 3.36 -10.96
N GLY A 50 -8.02 2.71 -12.07
CA GLY A 50 -8.93 1.58 -12.05
C GLY A 50 -8.31 0.36 -11.35
N PRO A 51 -9.13 -0.59 -10.90
CA PRO A 51 -8.68 -1.75 -10.13
C PRO A 51 -7.92 -2.78 -10.97
N PHE A 52 -8.06 -2.72 -12.29
CA PHE A 52 -7.39 -3.62 -13.23
C PHE A 52 -6.24 -2.93 -13.98
N ASP A 53 -5.98 -1.65 -13.69
CA ASP A 53 -4.91 -0.93 -14.35
C ASP A 53 -3.56 -1.34 -13.76
N ARG A 54 -2.68 -1.91 -14.61
CA ARG A 54 -1.31 -2.22 -14.22
C ARG A 54 -0.49 -0.95 -13.98
N TYR A 55 -0.77 0.10 -14.76
CA TYR A 55 -0.06 1.37 -14.74
C TYR A 55 -1.04 2.51 -14.48
N CYS A 56 -0.61 3.52 -13.72
CA CYS A 56 -1.40 4.72 -13.53
C CYS A 56 -1.52 5.47 -14.87
N GLY A 57 -2.75 5.73 -15.34
CA GLY A 57 -3.00 6.47 -16.59
C GLY A 57 -2.44 7.90 -16.60
N PHE A 58 -2.13 8.48 -15.44
CA PHE A 58 -1.54 9.82 -15.32
C PHE A 58 -0.01 9.83 -15.33
N CYS A 59 0.62 9.03 -14.46
CA CYS A 59 2.08 9.08 -14.27
C CYS A 59 2.82 7.86 -14.84
N GLY A 60 2.12 6.86 -15.36
CA GLY A 60 2.70 5.62 -15.87
C GLY A 60 3.32 4.71 -14.79
N HIS A 61 3.18 5.05 -13.51
CA HIS A 61 3.74 4.24 -12.42
C HIS A 61 2.96 2.92 -12.27
N GLU A 62 3.69 1.81 -12.12
CA GLU A 62 3.11 0.50 -11.87
C GLU A 62 2.38 0.46 -10.52
N LEU A 63 1.09 0.10 -10.54
CA LEU A 63 0.16 0.12 -9.40
C LEU A 63 0.20 -1.19 -8.58
N LEU A 64 0.82 -2.25 -9.11
CA LEU A 64 0.97 -3.55 -8.48
C LEU A 64 1.77 -3.55 -7.16
N ARG A 65 2.42 -2.44 -6.80
CA ARG A 65 3.23 -2.35 -5.58
C ARG A 65 2.43 -2.23 -4.28
N GLY A 66 1.09 -2.14 -4.36
CA GLY A 66 0.25 -1.94 -3.19
C GLY A 66 0.54 -0.61 -2.48
N GLU A 67 -0.30 -0.25 -1.51
CA GLU A 67 -0.02 0.91 -0.67
C GLU A 67 1.34 0.74 0.01
N GLN A 68 2.14 1.82 0.00
CA GLN A 68 3.36 1.88 0.78
C GLN A 68 2.99 1.75 2.25
N ARG A 69 3.15 0.54 2.82
CA ARG A 69 2.93 0.32 4.24
C ARG A 69 3.81 1.26 5.04
N PRO A 70 3.27 1.94 6.08
CA PRO A 70 4.01 2.93 6.84
C PRO A 70 5.23 2.32 7.52
N ILE A 71 6.30 3.11 7.68
CA ILE A 71 7.57 2.67 8.31
C ILE A 71 7.34 2.05 9.70
N TRP A 72 6.35 2.53 10.45
CA TRP A 72 5.95 1.97 11.74
C TRP A 72 5.56 0.49 11.68
N TRP A 73 4.91 0.05 10.60
CA TRP A 73 4.57 -1.37 10.41
C TRP A 73 5.83 -2.24 10.38
N ARG A 74 6.90 -1.76 9.71
CA ARG A 74 8.18 -2.48 9.65
C ARG A 74 8.84 -2.59 11.02
N LEU A 75 8.75 -1.53 11.84
CA LEU A 75 9.31 -1.53 13.20
C LEU A 75 8.59 -2.54 14.11
N TRP A 76 7.27 -2.62 14.02
CA TRP A 76 6.48 -3.62 14.76
C TRP A 76 6.81 -5.04 14.34
N LEU A 77 6.99 -5.27 13.03
CA LEU A 77 7.42 -6.57 12.51
C LEU A 77 8.79 -6.99 13.06
N LEU A 78 9.76 -6.05 13.10
CA LEU A 78 11.06 -6.30 13.70
C LEU A 78 10.94 -6.62 15.19
N ALA A 79 10.16 -5.85 15.94
CA ALA A 79 9.95 -6.09 17.37
C ALA A 79 9.35 -7.48 17.66
N ALA A 80 8.40 -7.94 16.82
CA ALA A 80 7.82 -9.28 16.94
C ALA A 80 8.82 -10.40 16.61
N LEU A 81 9.81 -10.13 15.76
CA LEU A 81 10.79 -11.11 15.31
C LEU A 81 11.90 -11.35 16.35
N VAL A 82 12.21 -10.36 17.17
CA VAL A 82 13.23 -10.43 18.24
C VAL A 82 13.02 -11.59 19.22
N PRO A 83 11.85 -11.78 19.87
CA PRO A 83 11.66 -12.87 20.83
C PRO A 83 11.76 -14.26 20.17
N LEU A 84 11.34 -14.38 18.91
CA LEU A 84 11.40 -15.64 18.17
C LEU A 84 12.86 -16.05 17.92
N VAL A 85 13.69 -15.11 17.49
CA VAL A 85 15.13 -15.32 17.31
C VAL A 85 15.82 -15.60 18.66
N ALA A 86 15.46 -14.86 19.71
CA ALA A 86 16.02 -15.09 21.05
C ALA A 86 15.72 -16.49 21.58
N ALA A 87 14.48 -16.97 21.40
CA ALA A 87 14.07 -18.31 21.81
C ALA A 87 14.81 -19.40 21.01
N LEU A 88 14.98 -19.21 19.70
CA LEU A 88 15.75 -20.14 18.86
C LEU A 88 17.21 -20.23 19.29
N ILE A 89 17.88 -19.09 19.51
CA ILE A 89 19.28 -19.06 19.95
C ILE A 89 19.42 -19.69 21.34
N GLY A 90 18.53 -19.33 22.27
CA GLY A 90 18.53 -19.87 23.62
C GLY A 90 18.30 -21.38 23.65
N GLY A 91 17.36 -21.88 22.84
CA GLY A 91 17.08 -23.32 22.71
C GLY A 91 18.26 -24.10 22.13
N VAL A 92 18.94 -23.56 21.10
CA VAL A 92 20.14 -24.19 20.52
C VAL A 92 21.28 -24.22 21.54
N TRP A 93 21.52 -23.13 22.26
CA TRP A 93 22.55 -23.08 23.29
C TRP A 93 22.28 -24.07 24.43
N TRP A 94 21.02 -24.16 24.89
CA TRP A 94 20.61 -25.10 25.94
C TRP A 94 20.74 -26.57 25.50
N ALA A 95 20.38 -26.88 24.26
CA ALA A 95 20.55 -28.22 23.70
C ALA A 95 22.02 -28.65 23.60
N GLN A 96 22.94 -27.70 23.35
CA GLN A 96 24.38 -27.98 23.32
C GLN A 96 24.97 -28.21 24.72
N THR A 97 24.49 -27.49 25.74
CA THR A 97 25.03 -27.55 27.11
C THR A 97 24.39 -28.66 27.96
N HIS A 98 23.17 -29.10 27.62
CA HIS A 98 22.46 -30.19 28.29
C HIS A 98 22.10 -31.31 27.31
N PRO A 99 23.10 -32.07 26.81
CA PRO A 99 22.81 -33.24 25.99
C PRO A 99 22.04 -34.28 26.81
N VAL A 100 20.82 -34.59 26.39
CA VAL A 100 20.04 -35.70 26.95
C VAL A 100 20.78 -36.99 26.59
N ARG A 101 21.23 -37.71 27.61
CA ARG A 101 21.99 -38.96 27.48
C ARG A 101 21.04 -40.15 27.51
#